data_AF-A0A1H6V1M5-F1
#
_entry.id   AF-A0A1H6V1M5-F1
#
_cell.length_a   1.000
_cell.length_b   1.000
_cell.length_c   1.000
_cell.angle_alpha   90.00
_cell.angle_beta   90.00
_cell.angle_gamma   90.00
#
_symmetry.space_group_name_H-M   'P 1'
#
loop_
_entity.id
_entity.type
_entity.pdbx_description
1 polymer ?
#
loop_
_entity_poly.entity_id
_entity_poly.type
_entity_poly.pdbx_seq_one_letter_code
_entity_poly.pdbx_strand_id
1 'polypeptide(L)'
;MSTAVTVPAVGTTLIKSGKTSGLTAGQIQSTNATNIVGGVTFTGLISAVITNVPGDSGGIAFINTGSSRPTVGIVKGNQGNHAYFVKASQINSAFGLTRY
;
A
#
# COMPACT_ATOMS: atom_id res chain seq x y z
N MET A 1 -10.25 -10.00 6.27
CA MET A 1 -9.98 -9.25 5.03
C MET A 1 -11.07 -9.61 4.04
N SER A 2 -11.52 -8.69 3.19
CA SER A 2 -12.48 -9.04 2.13
C SER A 2 -11.75 -9.47 0.85
N THR A 3 -12.49 -10.08 -0.07
CA THR A 3 -12.01 -10.44 -1.42
C THR A 3 -11.93 -9.24 -2.35
N ALA A 4 -12.40 -8.07 -1.92
CA ALA A 4 -12.37 -6.86 -2.72
C ALA A 4 -10.97 -6.25 -2.78
N VAL A 5 -10.64 -5.67 -3.94
CA VAL A 5 -9.48 -4.80 -4.15
C VAL A 5 -9.96 -3.39 -4.43
N THR A 6 -9.22 -2.37 -3.98
CA THR A 6 -9.58 -0.98 -4.21
C THR A 6 -8.35 -0.08 -4.37
N VAL A 7 -8.53 1.06 -5.04
CA VAL A 7 -7.56 2.16 -5.06
C VAL A 7 -8.26 3.36 -4.42
N PRO A 8 -8.04 3.64 -3.13
CA PRO A 8 -8.75 4.69 -2.42
C PRO A 8 -8.32 6.09 -2.87
N ALA A 9 -9.16 7.09 -2.63
CA ALA A 9 -8.85 8.48 -2.91
C ALA A 9 -7.75 9.04 -1.96
N VAL A 10 -7.10 10.12 -2.39
CA VAL A 10 -6.22 10.93 -1.52
C VAL A 10 -6.98 11.39 -0.27
N GLY A 11 -6.32 11.39 0.88
CA GLY A 11 -6.94 11.69 2.18
C GLY A 11 -7.71 10.53 2.81
N THR A 12 -7.71 9.34 2.18
CA THR A 12 -8.26 8.14 2.82
C THR A 12 -7.27 7.55 3.82
N THR A 13 -7.78 7.13 4.99
CA THR A 13 -7.00 6.40 5.98
C THR A 13 -6.62 5.01 5.45
N LEU A 14 -5.33 4.80 5.23
CA LEU A 14 -4.73 3.52 4.88
C LEU A 14 -4.20 2.84 6.14
N ILE A 15 -4.41 1.52 6.24
CA ILE A 15 -3.85 0.68 7.30
C ILE A 15 -2.88 -0.31 6.64
N LYS A 16 -1.71 -0.51 7.25
CA LYS A 16 -0.75 -1.51 6.80
C LYS A 16 -0.36 -2.45 7.94
N SER A 17 -0.13 -3.72 7.61
CA SER A 17 0.39 -4.73 8.54
C SER A 17 1.76 -5.18 8.07
N GLY A 18 2.79 -4.78 8.81
CA GLY A 18 4.19 -5.16 8.57
C GLY A 18 4.73 -6.00 9.72
N LYS A 19 5.79 -6.77 9.46
CA LYS A 19 6.39 -7.66 10.47
C LYS A 19 7.05 -6.85 11.61
N THR A 20 7.66 -5.72 11.30
CA THR A 20 8.50 -4.97 12.24
C THR A 20 7.68 -3.94 13.02
N SER A 21 6.91 -3.09 12.33
CA SER A 21 6.11 -2.06 13.01
C SER A 21 4.66 -2.48 13.30
N GLY A 22 4.27 -3.71 12.93
CA GLY A 22 2.92 -4.21 13.15
C GLY A 22 1.87 -3.46 12.33
N LEU A 23 0.70 -3.26 12.97
CA LEU A 23 -0.41 -2.50 12.40
C LEU A 23 -0.22 -1.01 12.64
N THR A 24 -0.09 -0.24 11.56
CA THR A 24 -0.07 1.22 11.63
C THR A 24 -1.08 1.79 10.65
N ALA A 25 -1.48 3.04 10.86
CA ALA A 25 -2.44 3.73 10.03
C ALA A 25 -1.94 5.14 9.68
N GLY A 26 -2.36 5.66 8.55
CA GLY A 26 -1.95 6.96 8.06
C GLY A 26 -2.76 7.40 6.84
N GLN A 27 -2.41 8.54 6.26
CA GLN A 27 -3.21 9.17 5.20
C GLN A 27 -2.54 9.05 3.83
N ILE A 28 -3.32 8.61 2.83
CA ILE A 28 -2.89 8.59 1.43
C ILE A 28 -2.64 10.03 0.96
N GLN A 29 -1.47 10.26 0.37
CA GLN A 29 -1.05 11.53 -0.20
C GLN A 29 -1.17 11.55 -1.72
N SER A 30 -0.91 10.42 -2.37
CA SER A 30 -1.03 10.29 -3.83
C SER A 30 -1.36 8.86 -4.22
N THR A 31 -2.11 8.70 -5.31
CA THR A 31 -2.41 7.42 -5.96
C THR A 31 -1.61 7.22 -7.25
N ASN A 32 -0.73 8.16 -7.61
CA ASN A 32 0.15 8.09 -8.76
C ASN A 32 1.56 8.59 -8.40
N ALA A 33 2.10 8.06 -7.31
CA ALA A 33 3.39 8.45 -6.78
C ALA A 33 4.55 7.77 -7.54
N THR A 34 5.71 8.41 -7.47
CA THR A 34 6.98 7.90 -7.98
C THR A 34 7.96 7.73 -6.82
N ASN A 35 8.73 6.64 -6.84
CA ASN A 35 9.78 6.37 -5.86
C ASN A 35 11.02 5.83 -6.58
N ILE A 36 12.20 6.30 -6.19
CA ILE A 36 13.48 5.87 -6.78
C ILE A 36 14.21 5.03 -5.74
N VAL A 37 14.57 3.79 -6.10
CA VAL A 37 15.31 2.85 -5.23
C VAL A 37 16.50 2.31 -6.00
N GLY A 38 17.72 2.54 -5.50
CA GLY A 38 18.95 2.04 -6.14
C GLY A 38 19.12 2.52 -7.59
N GLY A 39 18.67 3.75 -7.90
CA GLY A 39 18.70 4.29 -9.26
C GLY A 39 17.56 3.84 -10.18
N VAL A 40 16.69 2.92 -9.73
CA VAL A 40 15.53 2.46 -10.50
C VAL A 40 14.29 3.27 -10.12
N THR A 41 13.63 3.84 -11.12
CA THR A 41 12.39 4.61 -10.96
C THR A 41 11.18 3.69 -11.01
N PHE A 42 10.35 3.75 -9.98
CA PHE A 42 9.07 3.07 -9.90
C PHE A 42 7.93 4.09 -9.92
N THR A 43 6.99 3.95 -10.84
CA THR A 43 5.86 4.87 -11.04
C THR A 43 4.53 4.19 -10.74
N GLY A 44 3.45 4.98 -10.68
CA GLY A 44 2.09 4.45 -10.50
C GLY A 44 1.80 3.90 -9.11
N LEU A 45 2.61 4.24 -8.11
CA LEU A 45 2.48 3.76 -6.73
C LEU A 45 1.42 4.54 -5.96
N ILE A 46 1.03 4.02 -4.80
CA ILE A 46 0.34 4.80 -3.77
C ILE A 46 1.39 5.28 -2.78
N SER A 47 1.33 6.55 -2.36
CA SER A 47 2.11 7.07 -1.23
C SER A 47 1.20 7.46 -0.07
N ALA A 48 1.67 7.22 1.16
CA ALA A 48 0.98 7.63 2.38
C ALA A 48 1.97 8.07 3.45
N VAL A 49 1.52 8.98 4.33
CA VAL A 49 2.25 9.32 5.55
C VAL A 49 1.77 8.37 6.64
N ILE A 50 2.58 7.35 6.92
CA ILE A 50 2.28 6.23 7.81
C ILE A 50 3.60 5.67 8.34
N THR A 51 3.63 5.28 9.61
CA THR A 51 4.81 4.63 10.19
C THR A 51 5.11 3.32 9.45
N ASN A 52 6.26 3.27 8.79
CA ASN A 52 6.75 2.13 8.04
C ASN A 52 8.27 2.03 8.22
N VAL A 53 8.77 0.87 8.63
CA VAL A 53 10.18 0.67 8.97
C VAL A 53 10.77 -0.51 8.19
N PRO A 54 12.11 -0.64 8.10
CA PRO A 54 12.74 -1.80 7.46
C PRO A 54 12.19 -3.13 8.01
N GLY A 55 11.86 -4.05 7.10
CA GLY A 55 11.22 -5.33 7.40
C GLY A 55 9.68 -5.34 7.27
N ASP A 56 9.05 -4.18 7.03
CA ASP A 56 7.61 -4.14 6.69
C ASP A 56 7.31 -4.41 5.20
N SER A 57 8.33 -4.40 4.34
CA SER A 57 8.21 -4.67 2.91
C SER A 57 7.48 -6.00 2.64
N GLY A 58 6.57 -5.99 1.66
CA GLY A 58 5.67 -7.10 1.36
C GLY A 58 4.43 -7.19 2.27
N GLY A 59 4.37 -6.40 3.35
CA GLY A 59 3.21 -6.32 4.23
C GLY A 59 1.94 -5.86 3.52
N ILE A 60 0.78 -6.36 3.94
CA ILE A 60 -0.51 -6.01 3.33
C ILE A 60 -0.95 -4.59 3.71
N ALA A 61 -1.49 -3.86 2.74
CA ALA A 61 -2.16 -2.57 2.96
C ALA A 61 -3.64 -2.67 2.56
N PHE A 62 -4.52 -2.12 3.40
CA PHE A 62 -5.97 -2.19 3.25
C PHE A 62 -6.65 -0.94 3.83
N ILE A 63 -7.89 -0.68 3.45
CA ILE A 63 -8.75 0.30 4.13
C ILE A 63 -9.76 -0.42 5.02
N ASN A 64 -10.22 0.24 6.06
CA ASN A 64 -11.31 -0.25 6.88
C ASN A 64 -12.60 0.50 6.54
N THR A 65 -13.60 -0.22 6.04
CA THR A 65 -14.92 0.34 5.67
C THR A 65 -16.03 -0.15 6.62
N GLY A 66 -15.66 -0.53 7.85
CA GLY A 66 -16.56 -1.13 8.82
C GLY A 66 -16.53 -2.66 8.71
N SER A 67 -17.54 -3.24 8.05
CA SER A 67 -17.66 -4.70 7.90
C SER A 67 -16.69 -5.30 6.88
N SER A 68 -16.09 -4.48 6.01
CA SER A 68 -15.17 -4.92 4.96
C SER A 68 -13.80 -4.28 5.09
N ARG A 69 -12.78 -5.04 4.71
CA ARG A 69 -11.39 -4.57 4.63
C ARG A 69 -10.82 -4.83 3.23
N PRO A 70 -11.19 -4.01 2.23
CA PRO A 70 -10.68 -4.13 0.87
C PRO A 70 -9.16 -3.97 0.82
N THR A 71 -8.51 -4.83 0.02
CA THR A 71 -7.06 -4.80 -0.16
C THR A 71 -6.68 -3.64 -1.08
N VAL A 72 -5.71 -2.82 -0.66
CA VAL A 72 -5.17 -1.73 -1.46
C VAL A 72 -3.92 -2.17 -2.21
N GLY A 73 -3.06 -2.93 -1.54
CA GLY A 73 -1.76 -3.27 -2.09
C GLY A 73 -0.83 -3.93 -1.08
N ILE A 74 0.46 -3.88 -1.41
CA ILE A 74 1.54 -4.35 -0.55
C ILE A 74 2.58 -3.25 -0.34
N VAL A 75 3.24 -3.24 0.81
CA VAL A 75 4.33 -2.31 1.14
C VAL A 75 5.49 -2.56 0.17
N LYS A 76 5.92 -1.52 -0.53
CA LYS A 76 7.15 -1.52 -1.32
C LYS A 76 8.36 -1.10 -0.48
N GLY A 77 8.19 -0.06 0.33
CA GLY A 77 9.24 0.56 1.13
C GLY A 77 8.90 1.98 1.53
N ASN A 78 9.88 2.73 2.00
CA ASN A 78 9.74 4.12 2.43
C ASN A 78 10.86 5.00 1.88
N GLN A 79 10.55 6.29 1.71
CA GLN A 79 11.52 7.34 1.40
C GLN A 79 11.09 8.61 2.13
N GLY A 80 11.97 9.14 2.99
CA GLY A 80 11.60 10.21 3.92
C GLY A 80 10.44 9.78 4.82
N ASN A 81 9.42 10.63 4.93
CA ASN A 81 8.22 10.37 5.73
C ASN A 81 7.09 9.67 4.95
N HIS A 82 7.37 9.17 3.74
CA HIS A 82 6.38 8.53 2.89
C HIS A 82 6.64 7.04 2.78
N ALA A 83 5.61 6.24 3.06
CA ALA A 83 5.57 4.84 2.66
C ALA A 83 4.95 4.71 1.27
N TYR A 84 5.44 3.76 0.50
CA TYR A 84 5.00 3.49 -0.87
C TYR A 84 4.44 2.08 -0.98
N PHE A 85 3.40 1.94 -1.80
CA PHE A 85 2.67 0.69 -1.96
C PHE A 85 2.47 0.37 -3.44
N VAL A 86 2.65 -0.90 -3.79
CA VAL A 86 2.26 -1.44 -5.10
C VAL A 86 0.78 -1.76 -5.05
N LYS A 87 0.01 -1.31 -6.04
CA LYS A 87 -1.45 -1.51 -6.10
C LYS A 87 -1.78 -2.98 -6.31
N ALA A 88 -2.71 -3.52 -5.52
CA ALA A 88 -3.18 -4.89 -5.68
C ALA A 88 -3.83 -5.11 -7.06
N SER A 89 -4.48 -4.10 -7.64
CA SER A 89 -5.03 -4.19 -9.01
C SER A 89 -3.96 -4.36 -10.08
N GLN A 90 -2.81 -3.70 -9.93
CA GLN A 90 -1.68 -3.87 -10.85
C GLN A 90 -1.05 -5.26 -10.71
N ILE A 91 -0.90 -5.77 -9.49
CA ILE A 91 -0.40 -7.13 -9.23
C ILE A 91 -1.34 -8.16 -9.85
N ASN A 92 -2.64 -8.06 -9.58
CA ASN A 92 -3.64 -8.97 -10.12
C ASN A 92 -3.64 -8.99 -11.66
N SER A 93 -3.55 -7.81 -12.29
CA SER A 93 -3.47 -7.69 -13.75
C SER A 93 -2.20 -8.32 -14.31
N ALA A 94 -1.05 -8.07 -13.69
CA ALA A 94 0.24 -8.57 -14.17
C ALA A 94 0.38 -10.10 -14.09
N PHE A 95 -0.27 -10.73 -13.10
CA PHE A 95 -0.14 -12.16 -12.82
C PHE A 95 -1.41 -12.98 -13.10
N GLY A 96 -2.50 -12.36 -13.58
CA GLY A 96 -3.78 -13.04 -13.79
C GLY A 96 -4.42 -13.55 -12.48
N LEU A 97 -4.23 -12.83 -11.37
CA LEU A 97 -4.68 -13.24 -10.04
C LEU A 97 -6.00 -12.58 -9.64
N THR A 98 -6.73 -13.23 -8.74
CA THR A 98 -7.88 -12.65 -8.04
C THR A 98 -7.70 -12.81 -6.54
N ARG A 99 -8.16 -11.81 -5.77
CA ARG A 99 -8.12 -11.86 -4.31
C ARG A 99 -9.20 -12.81 -3.80
N TYR A 100 -8.81 -13.74 -2.93
CA TYR A 100 -9.68 -14.72 -2.28
C TYR A 100 -9.80 -14.50 -0.77
#